data_AF-A0A545T6R1-F1
#
_entry.id   AF-A0A545T6R1-F1
#
_cell.length_a   1.000
_cell.length_b   1.000
_cell.length_c   1.000
_cell.angle_alpha   90.00
_cell.angle_beta   90.00
_cell.angle_gamma   90.00
#
_symmetry.space_group_name_H-M   'P 1'
#
loop_
_entity.id
_entity.type
_entity.pdbx_description
1 polymer ?
#
loop_
_entity_poly.entity_id
_entity_poly.type
_entity_poly.pdbx_seq_one_letter_code
_entity_poly.pdbx_strand_id
1 'polypeptide(L)'
;MDTASAIDKTLNNLLRGLAHNSGETIYQSHRALFEIGESALPAIEKQLMSYKWNGNKVGIEISILTGLLGLIHDIDEKRVNKVGAKIREKGCSKIVDGRIDSILKFTLDEFNSFRIRNVDIYQSNELTDTKRIKRKMTKWLSSVPEEDLEEIERLYLIPEQNVDYRGTYMPILCSVMVEWDITTARLNPLSYFLLLRIEKTLYHEIGHHAYKHPLSEGEDPEKEKEADHYTAKLLVKNHPMLKRIIRIVRFLLGKRTNGNAE
;
A
#
# COMPACT_ATOMS: atom_id res chain seq x y z
N MET A 1 -7.72 -15.47 -27.34
CA MET A 1 -8.94 -15.04 -26.63
C MET A 1 -9.13 -13.58 -26.97
N ASP A 2 -10.32 -13.15 -27.41
CA ASP A 2 -10.58 -11.74 -27.75
C ASP A 2 -10.35 -10.87 -26.50
N THR A 3 -9.66 -9.72 -26.66
CA THR A 3 -9.38 -8.77 -25.58
C THR A 3 -10.66 -8.37 -24.85
N ALA A 4 -11.77 -8.20 -25.57
CA ALA A 4 -13.08 -7.90 -24.97
C ALA A 4 -13.56 -9.04 -24.04
N SER A 5 -13.43 -10.29 -24.49
CA SER A 5 -13.79 -11.47 -23.69
C SER A 5 -12.89 -11.64 -22.47
N ALA A 6 -11.60 -11.28 -22.57
CA ALA A 6 -10.67 -11.28 -21.45
C ALA A 6 -11.05 -10.22 -20.41
N ILE A 7 -11.34 -8.98 -20.84
CA ILE A 7 -11.79 -7.88 -19.97
C ILE A 7 -13.05 -8.29 -19.19
N ASP A 8 -14.07 -8.80 -19.88
CA ASP A 8 -15.33 -9.19 -19.24
C ASP A 8 -15.12 -10.30 -18.20
N LYS A 9 -14.29 -11.30 -18.50
CA LYS A 9 -13.97 -12.38 -17.55
C LYS A 9 -13.26 -11.84 -16.31
N THR A 10 -12.25 -10.99 -16.49
CA THR A 10 -11.47 -10.43 -15.38
C THR A 10 -12.31 -9.47 -14.54
N LEU A 11 -13.15 -8.63 -15.17
CA LEU A 11 -14.09 -7.75 -14.47
C LEU A 11 -15.09 -8.56 -13.64
N ASN A 12 -15.62 -9.66 -14.15
CA ASN A 12 -16.50 -10.54 -13.39
C ASN A 12 -15.79 -11.18 -12.18
N ASN A 13 -14.52 -11.55 -12.32
CA ASN A 13 -13.73 -12.04 -11.19
C ASN A 13 -13.50 -10.96 -10.14
N LEU A 14 -13.18 -9.72 -10.56
CA LEU A 14 -13.06 -8.58 -9.65
C LEU A 14 -14.35 -8.34 -8.86
N LEU A 15 -15.51 -8.31 -9.54
CA LEU A 15 -16.80 -8.13 -8.89
C LEU A 15 -17.10 -9.23 -7.85
N ARG A 16 -16.78 -10.49 -8.16
CA ARG A 16 -16.91 -11.61 -7.20
C ARG A 16 -15.98 -11.43 -6.01
N GLY A 17 -14.72 -11.07 -6.26
CA GLY A 17 -13.74 -10.77 -5.23
C GLY A 17 -14.24 -9.68 -4.28
N LEU A 18 -14.74 -8.57 -4.83
CA LEU A 18 -15.29 -7.44 -4.06
C LEU A 18 -16.55 -7.81 -3.27
N ALA A 19 -17.40 -8.69 -3.83
CA ALA A 19 -18.61 -9.16 -3.15
C ALA A 19 -18.32 -10.13 -1.99
N HIS A 20 -17.27 -10.94 -2.11
CA HIS A 20 -16.87 -11.93 -1.11
C HIS A 20 -15.71 -11.48 -0.21
N ASN A 21 -15.20 -10.26 -0.41
CA ASN A 21 -14.03 -9.72 0.28
C ASN A 21 -12.78 -10.64 0.16
N SER A 22 -12.56 -11.22 -1.02
CA SER A 22 -11.38 -12.05 -1.30
C SER A 22 -10.25 -11.17 -1.84
N GLY A 23 -9.32 -10.74 -0.98
CA GLY A 23 -8.27 -9.81 -1.39
C GLY A 23 -7.33 -10.35 -2.45
N GLU A 24 -7.01 -11.65 -2.44
CA GLU A 24 -6.23 -12.26 -3.52
C GLU A 24 -6.94 -12.10 -4.88
N THR A 25 -8.23 -12.45 -4.94
CA THR A 25 -9.03 -12.31 -6.17
C THR A 25 -9.16 -10.86 -6.60
N ILE A 26 -9.37 -9.94 -5.64
CA ILE A 26 -9.46 -8.50 -5.88
C ILE A 26 -8.14 -8.02 -6.50
N TYR A 27 -7.01 -8.28 -5.85
CA TYR A 27 -5.69 -7.82 -6.29
C TYR A 27 -5.33 -8.36 -7.68
N GLN A 28 -5.45 -9.68 -7.90
CA GLN A 28 -5.11 -10.30 -9.18
C GLN A 28 -5.98 -9.77 -10.32
N SER A 29 -7.29 -9.62 -10.08
CA SER A 29 -8.22 -9.13 -11.12
C SER A 29 -8.04 -7.64 -11.38
N HIS A 30 -7.78 -6.84 -10.33
CA HIS A 30 -7.50 -5.41 -10.45
C HIS A 30 -6.22 -5.17 -11.23
N ARG A 31 -5.12 -5.84 -10.86
CA ARG A 31 -3.84 -5.77 -11.58
C ARG A 31 -3.98 -6.17 -13.05
N ALA A 32 -4.66 -7.28 -13.33
CA ALA A 32 -4.87 -7.71 -14.71
C ALA A 32 -5.68 -6.70 -15.54
N LEU A 33 -6.66 -6.00 -14.96
CA LEU A 33 -7.38 -4.93 -15.66
C LEU A 33 -6.55 -3.66 -15.80
N PHE A 34 -5.75 -3.32 -14.80
CA PHE A 34 -4.81 -2.21 -14.84
C PHE A 34 -3.75 -2.40 -15.94
N GLU A 35 -3.19 -3.59 -16.08
CA GLU A 35 -2.23 -3.95 -17.14
C GLU A 35 -2.84 -3.86 -18.55
N ILE A 36 -4.15 -4.10 -18.70
CA ILE A 36 -4.88 -3.86 -19.95
C ILE A 36 -5.02 -2.35 -20.23
N GLY A 37 -5.03 -1.52 -19.19
CA GLY A 37 -5.02 -0.06 -19.27
C GLY A 37 -6.32 0.54 -19.80
N GLU A 38 -6.21 1.63 -20.56
CA GLU A 38 -7.36 2.41 -21.05
C GLU A 38 -8.41 1.59 -21.80
N SER A 39 -8.00 0.49 -22.44
CA SER A 39 -8.91 -0.41 -23.17
C SER A 39 -9.94 -1.08 -22.26
N ALA A 40 -9.66 -1.23 -20.96
CA ALA A 40 -10.60 -1.81 -19.99
C ALA A 40 -11.65 -0.78 -19.49
N LEU A 41 -11.35 0.52 -19.58
CA LEU A 41 -12.19 1.59 -19.01
C LEU A 41 -13.65 1.56 -19.48
N PRO A 42 -13.97 1.36 -20.78
CA PRO A 42 -15.35 1.34 -21.23
C PRO A 42 -16.20 0.25 -20.55
N ALA A 43 -15.63 -0.93 -20.31
CA ALA A 43 -16.33 -2.03 -19.65
C ALA A 43 -16.53 -1.75 -18.15
N ILE A 44 -15.49 -1.23 -17.48
CA ILE A 44 -15.52 -0.87 -16.06
C ILE A 44 -16.56 0.24 -15.82
N GLU A 45 -16.54 1.30 -16.64
CA GLU A 45 -17.51 2.40 -16.59
C GLU A 45 -18.93 1.90 -16.82
N LYS A 46 -19.14 1.07 -17.86
CA LYS A 46 -20.46 0.50 -18.15
C LYS A 46 -21.00 -0.28 -16.95
N GLN A 47 -20.16 -1.10 -16.32
CA GLN A 47 -20.53 -1.86 -15.14
C GLN A 47 -20.88 -0.93 -13.97
N LEU A 48 -20.02 0.05 -13.66
CA LEU A 48 -20.25 1.00 -12.57
C LEU A 48 -21.54 1.82 -12.75
N MET A 49 -21.85 2.19 -14.00
CA MET A 49 -23.06 2.95 -14.34
C MET A 49 -24.34 2.10 -14.38
N SER A 50 -24.25 0.78 -14.29
CA SER A 50 -25.41 -0.12 -14.21
C SER A 50 -26.05 -0.14 -12.81
N TYR A 51 -25.30 0.26 -11.77
CA TYR A 51 -25.80 0.35 -10.41
C TYR A 51 -26.57 1.66 -10.18
N LYS A 52 -27.58 1.60 -9.32
CA LYS A 52 -28.31 2.78 -8.82
C LYS A 52 -27.70 3.24 -7.51
N TRP A 53 -27.13 4.44 -7.47
CA TRP A 53 -26.35 4.94 -6.32
C TRP A 53 -27.14 5.80 -5.33
N ASN A 54 -28.40 6.10 -5.62
CA ASN A 54 -29.26 6.99 -4.87
C ASN A 54 -29.89 6.39 -3.59
N GLY A 55 -29.77 5.08 -3.35
CA GLY A 55 -30.32 4.40 -2.17
C GLY A 55 -29.34 4.33 -0.99
N ASN A 56 -29.81 3.77 0.13
CA ASN A 56 -28.97 3.42 1.28
C ASN A 56 -28.05 2.24 0.91
N LYS A 57 -26.87 2.55 0.39
CA LYS A 57 -25.85 1.58 -0.01
C LYS A 57 -24.96 1.22 1.18
N VAL A 58 -24.78 -0.07 1.42
CA VAL A 58 -23.95 -0.60 2.50
C VAL A 58 -23.23 -1.87 2.05
N GLY A 59 -22.08 -2.17 2.66
CA GLY A 59 -21.33 -3.40 2.39
C GLY A 59 -20.88 -3.53 0.93
N ILE A 60 -21.37 -4.58 0.26
CA ILE A 60 -20.93 -5.02 -1.08
C ILE A 60 -21.00 -3.90 -2.12
N GLU A 61 -22.06 -3.09 -2.10
CA GLU A 61 -22.25 -2.06 -3.14
C GLU A 61 -21.23 -0.93 -2.99
N ILE A 62 -20.84 -0.61 -1.76
CA ILE A 62 -19.76 0.33 -1.49
C ILE A 62 -18.42 -0.28 -1.89
N SER A 63 -18.18 -1.57 -1.58
CA SER A 63 -16.98 -2.29 -2.02
C SER A 63 -16.83 -2.27 -3.55
N ILE A 64 -17.92 -2.53 -4.29
CA ILE A 64 -17.95 -2.47 -5.76
C ILE A 64 -17.66 -1.05 -6.26
N LEU A 65 -18.32 -0.04 -5.69
CA LEU A 65 -18.05 1.36 -6.03
C LEU A 65 -16.57 1.69 -5.85
N THR A 66 -16.01 1.41 -4.67
CA THR A 66 -14.64 1.76 -4.34
C THR A 66 -13.63 0.99 -5.18
N GLY A 67 -13.86 -0.30 -5.42
CA GLY A 67 -12.98 -1.13 -6.24
C GLY A 67 -12.96 -0.68 -7.70
N LEU A 68 -14.14 -0.49 -8.33
CA LEU A 68 -14.20 -0.10 -9.74
C LEU A 68 -13.79 1.36 -9.96
N LEU A 69 -14.23 2.28 -9.10
CA LEU A 69 -13.85 3.69 -9.23
C LEU A 69 -12.36 3.88 -8.92
N GLY A 70 -11.82 3.14 -7.94
CA GLY A 70 -10.39 3.08 -7.66
C GLY A 70 -9.58 2.52 -8.82
N LEU A 71 -10.07 1.50 -9.52
CA LEU A 71 -9.42 0.98 -10.74
C LEU A 71 -9.40 2.01 -11.87
N ILE A 72 -10.49 2.75 -12.07
CA ILE A 72 -10.52 3.86 -13.04
C ILE A 72 -9.49 4.92 -12.63
N HIS A 73 -9.42 5.26 -11.33
CA HIS A 73 -8.44 6.21 -10.80
C HIS A 73 -7.01 5.76 -11.08
N ASP A 74 -6.68 4.50 -10.80
CA ASP A 74 -5.34 3.96 -10.99
C ASP A 74 -4.90 4.00 -12.46
N ILE A 75 -5.83 3.79 -13.40
CA ILE A 75 -5.59 3.83 -14.86
C ILE A 75 -5.54 5.27 -15.40
N ASP A 76 -6.53 6.11 -15.04
CA ASP A 76 -6.66 7.50 -15.53
C ASP A 76 -7.39 8.39 -14.50
N GLU A 77 -6.61 9.18 -13.76
CA GLU A 77 -7.11 10.12 -12.74
C GLU A 77 -8.09 11.15 -13.30
N LYS A 78 -7.89 11.62 -14.53
CA LYS A 78 -8.78 12.60 -15.16
C LYS A 78 -10.10 11.95 -15.56
N ARG A 79 -10.07 10.67 -15.94
CA ARG A 79 -11.28 9.91 -16.24
C ARG A 79 -12.12 9.68 -15.00
N VAL A 80 -11.51 9.35 -13.86
CA VAL A 80 -12.27 9.09 -12.64
C VAL A 80 -13.07 10.31 -12.18
N ASN A 81 -12.52 11.52 -12.36
CA ASN A 81 -13.22 12.77 -12.08
C ASN A 81 -14.51 12.90 -12.89
N LYS A 82 -14.45 12.60 -14.20
CA LYS A 82 -15.61 12.62 -15.09
C LYS A 82 -16.63 11.55 -14.71
N VAL A 83 -16.17 10.37 -14.30
CA VAL A 83 -17.05 9.27 -13.90
C VAL A 83 -17.74 9.57 -12.56
N GLY A 84 -17.01 10.09 -11.57
CA GLY A 84 -17.56 10.55 -10.30
C GLY A 84 -18.62 11.65 -10.48
N ALA A 85 -18.35 12.64 -11.35
CA ALA A 85 -19.33 13.67 -11.71
C ALA A 85 -20.60 13.06 -12.33
N LYS A 86 -20.47 12.13 -13.28
CA LYS A 86 -21.62 11.43 -13.87
C LYS A 86 -22.46 10.64 -12.85
N ILE A 87 -21.82 10.04 -11.84
CA ILE A 87 -22.53 9.33 -10.77
C ILE A 87 -23.34 10.33 -9.93
N ARG A 88 -22.75 11.48 -9.57
CA ARG A 88 -23.41 12.55 -8.82
C ARG A 88 -24.58 13.15 -9.58
N GLU A 89 -24.41 13.42 -10.87
CA GLU A 89 -25.48 13.96 -11.74
C GLU A 89 -26.70 13.03 -11.81
N LYS A 90 -26.49 11.71 -11.79
CA LYS A 90 -27.58 10.72 -11.73
C LYS A 90 -28.21 10.56 -10.33
N GLY A 91 -27.63 11.22 -9.32
CA GLY A 91 -28.02 11.13 -7.92
C GLY A 91 -27.32 10.00 -7.18
N CYS A 92 -26.71 10.35 -6.05
CA CYS A 92 -26.07 9.40 -5.14
C CYS A 92 -26.39 9.72 -3.68
N SER A 93 -26.30 8.71 -2.80
CA SER A 93 -26.39 8.93 -1.36
C SER A 93 -25.14 9.63 -0.81
N LYS A 94 -25.24 10.23 0.38
CA LYS A 94 -24.11 10.90 1.04
C LYS A 94 -22.92 9.98 1.27
N ILE A 95 -23.18 8.69 1.53
CA ILE A 95 -22.12 7.69 1.74
C ILE A 95 -21.35 7.46 0.44
N VAL A 96 -22.07 7.30 -0.68
CA VAL A 96 -21.45 7.16 -2.01
C VAL A 96 -20.66 8.41 -2.35
N ASP A 97 -21.24 9.59 -2.12
CA ASP A 97 -20.58 10.86 -2.41
C ASP A 97 -19.27 11.03 -1.63
N GLY A 98 -19.27 10.74 -0.33
CA GLY A 98 -18.07 10.78 0.50
C GLY A 98 -17.00 9.77 0.07
N ARG A 99 -17.38 8.62 -0.51
CA ARG A 99 -16.43 7.66 -1.09
C ARG A 99 -15.83 8.16 -2.41
N ILE A 100 -16.64 8.80 -3.25
CA ILE A 100 -16.14 9.46 -4.46
C ILE A 100 -15.14 10.55 -4.07
N ASP A 101 -15.48 11.43 -3.12
CA ASP A 101 -14.57 12.48 -2.65
C ASP A 101 -13.25 11.91 -2.14
N SER A 102 -13.30 10.85 -1.34
CA SER A 102 -12.11 10.19 -0.84
C SER A 102 -11.19 9.69 -1.97
N ILE A 103 -11.75 9.02 -2.98
CA ILE A 103 -10.97 8.50 -4.11
C ILE A 103 -10.39 9.66 -4.93
N LEU A 104 -11.19 10.70 -5.18
CA LEU A 104 -10.77 11.85 -6.00
C LEU A 104 -9.76 12.77 -5.29
N LYS A 105 -9.69 12.74 -3.96
CA LYS A 105 -8.69 13.50 -3.19
C LYS A 105 -7.29 12.93 -3.34
N PHE A 106 -7.16 11.61 -3.50
CA PHE A 106 -5.85 10.97 -3.60
C PHE A 106 -5.29 11.13 -5.01
N THR A 107 -4.65 12.25 -5.32
CA THR A 107 -4.10 12.50 -6.67
C THR A 107 -2.59 12.39 -6.70
N LEU A 108 -2.02 11.90 -7.80
CA LEU A 108 -0.56 11.89 -7.98
C LEU A 108 0.05 13.28 -8.01
N ASP A 109 -0.71 14.34 -8.31
CA ASP A 109 -0.26 15.73 -8.25
C ASP A 109 0.12 16.17 -6.81
N GLU A 110 -0.41 15.48 -5.80
CA GLU A 110 -0.04 15.68 -4.39
C GLU A 110 1.29 15.02 -4.01
N PHE A 111 1.97 14.37 -4.96
CA PHE A 111 3.20 13.64 -4.73
C PHE A 111 4.33 14.07 -5.68
N ASN A 112 5.51 14.25 -5.11
CA ASN A 112 6.75 14.27 -5.87
C ASN A 112 7.19 12.82 -6.12
N SER A 113 7.38 12.45 -7.38
CA SER A 113 7.87 11.11 -7.72
C SER A 113 9.38 11.08 -7.91
N PHE A 114 10.01 9.99 -7.50
CA PHE A 114 11.37 9.66 -7.87
C PHE A 114 11.57 8.15 -7.88
N ARG A 115 12.50 7.68 -8.69
CA ARG A 115 12.83 6.27 -8.78
C ARG A 115 14.07 5.92 -7.98
N ILE A 116 14.03 4.79 -7.27
CA ILE A 116 15.21 4.15 -6.67
C ILE A 116 15.22 2.70 -7.11
N ARG A 117 16.27 2.32 -7.86
CA ARG A 117 16.34 1.03 -8.57
C ARG A 117 15.14 0.88 -9.50
N ASN A 118 14.38 -0.20 -9.40
CA ASN A 118 13.17 -0.48 -10.17
C ASN A 118 11.87 0.09 -9.54
N VAL A 119 11.91 0.57 -8.30
CA VAL A 119 10.71 1.01 -7.56
C VAL A 119 10.43 2.51 -7.75
N ASP A 120 9.19 2.84 -8.14
CA ASP A 120 8.69 4.21 -8.19
C ASP A 120 8.17 4.63 -6.81
N ILE A 121 8.75 5.71 -6.29
CA ILE A 121 8.43 6.25 -4.96
C ILE A 121 7.68 7.56 -5.12
N TYR A 122 6.53 7.65 -4.47
CA TYR A 122 5.65 8.80 -4.47
C TYR A 122 5.69 9.44 -3.07
N GLN A 123 6.37 10.58 -2.97
CA GLN A 123 6.52 11.32 -1.72
C GLN A 123 5.49 12.45 -1.64
N SER A 124 4.61 12.42 -0.64
CA SER A 124 3.63 13.49 -0.41
C SER A 124 4.31 14.85 -0.36
N ASN A 125 3.70 15.85 -1.00
CA ASN A 125 4.17 17.23 -1.05
C ASN A 125 4.23 17.89 0.34
N GLU A 126 3.54 17.33 1.34
CA GLU A 126 3.64 17.74 2.75
C GLU A 126 4.99 17.38 3.38
N LEU A 127 5.69 16.38 2.84
CA LEU A 127 7.03 16.00 3.28
C LEU A 127 8.07 16.90 2.61
N THR A 128 8.67 17.82 3.37
CA THR A 128 9.54 18.87 2.82
C THR A 128 11.03 18.48 2.68
N ASP A 129 11.50 17.44 3.39
CA ASP A 129 12.93 17.05 3.40
C ASP A 129 13.26 15.96 2.36
N THR A 130 12.94 16.23 1.08
CA THR A 130 13.11 15.30 -0.04
C THR A 130 14.53 14.75 -0.14
N LYS A 131 15.56 15.58 0.10
CA LYS A 131 16.96 15.15 0.00
C LYS A 131 17.32 14.12 1.08
N ARG A 132 16.86 14.30 2.32
CA ARG A 132 17.10 13.34 3.40
C ARG A 132 16.32 12.06 3.18
N ILE A 133 15.04 12.18 2.80
CA ILE A 133 14.15 11.06 2.49
C ILE A 133 14.80 10.21 1.40
N LYS A 134 15.11 10.80 0.26
CA LYS A 134 15.74 10.10 -0.87
C LYS A 134 17.02 9.38 -0.44
N ARG A 135 17.92 10.05 0.29
CA ARG A 135 19.15 9.43 0.80
C ARG A 135 18.88 8.24 1.73
N LYS A 136 17.89 8.34 2.62
CA LYS A 136 17.51 7.26 3.54
C LYS A 136 16.89 6.09 2.79
N MET A 137 15.92 6.35 1.93
CA MET A 137 15.30 5.34 1.08
C MET A 137 16.33 4.64 0.19
N THR A 138 17.27 5.37 -0.42
CA THR A 138 18.37 4.75 -1.20
C THR A 138 19.19 3.79 -0.34
N LYS A 139 19.55 4.21 0.87
CA LYS A 139 20.30 3.34 1.79
C LYS A 139 19.47 2.11 2.17
N TRP A 140 18.21 2.30 2.57
CA TRP A 140 17.36 1.22 3.05
C TRP A 140 17.07 0.20 1.95
N LEU A 141 16.63 0.66 0.79
CA LEU A 141 16.35 -0.19 -0.37
C LEU A 141 17.60 -0.87 -0.93
N SER A 142 18.81 -0.32 -0.75
CA SER A 142 20.05 -1.00 -1.18
C SER A 142 20.35 -2.30 -0.43
N SER A 143 19.71 -2.51 0.73
CA SER A 143 19.88 -3.74 1.50
C SER A 143 18.84 -4.81 1.19
N VAL A 144 17.77 -4.44 0.50
CA VAL A 144 16.74 -5.35 0.01
C VAL A 144 17.27 -6.07 -1.24
N PRO A 145 17.12 -7.40 -1.36
CA PRO A 145 17.39 -8.11 -2.62
C PRO A 145 16.61 -7.51 -3.81
N GLU A 146 17.11 -7.62 -5.04
CA GLU A 146 16.42 -7.01 -6.20
C GLU A 146 15.11 -7.75 -6.49
N GLU A 147 15.15 -9.08 -6.37
CA GLU A 147 14.02 -9.98 -6.55
C GLU A 147 12.84 -9.66 -5.60
N ASP A 148 13.13 -9.17 -4.39
CA ASP A 148 12.11 -8.79 -3.41
C ASP A 148 11.51 -7.40 -3.68
N LEU A 149 12.12 -6.62 -4.59
CA LEU A 149 11.59 -5.34 -5.07
C LEU A 149 10.86 -5.48 -6.41
N GLU A 150 11.01 -6.61 -7.10
CA GLU A 150 10.27 -6.89 -8.32
C GLU A 150 8.76 -6.89 -8.02
N GLU A 151 7.96 -6.37 -8.96
CA GLU A 151 6.50 -6.25 -8.81
C GLU A 151 6.00 -5.26 -7.74
N ILE A 152 6.88 -4.56 -7.00
CA ILE A 152 6.46 -3.37 -6.23
C ILE A 152 6.19 -2.24 -7.21
N GLU A 153 4.92 -2.03 -7.57
CA GLU A 153 4.54 -1.03 -8.56
C GLU A 153 4.71 0.40 -8.02
N ARG A 154 4.27 0.64 -6.77
CA ARG A 154 4.30 1.96 -6.14
C ARG A 154 4.62 1.86 -4.66
N LEU A 155 5.50 2.74 -4.21
CA LEU A 155 5.79 2.96 -2.80
C LEU A 155 5.40 4.39 -2.41
N TYR A 156 4.47 4.54 -1.48
CA TYR A 156 4.02 5.85 -1.01
C TYR A 156 4.70 6.25 0.29
N LEU A 157 5.16 7.50 0.36
CA LEU A 157 5.64 8.14 1.58
C LEU A 157 4.66 9.24 1.98
N ILE A 158 4.01 9.06 3.12
CA ILE A 158 2.95 9.94 3.62
C ILE A 158 3.28 10.46 5.03
N PRO A 159 2.80 11.63 5.44
CA PRO A 159 2.97 12.11 6.81
C PRO A 159 2.12 11.29 7.81
N GLU A 160 2.68 10.98 9.00
CA GLU A 160 1.98 10.20 10.06
C GLU A 160 0.71 10.88 10.58
N GLN A 161 0.62 12.21 10.48
CA GLN A 161 -0.48 12.99 11.05
C GLN A 161 -1.70 13.16 10.12
N ASN A 162 -1.59 12.80 8.84
CA ASN A 162 -2.68 13.01 7.90
C ASN A 162 -3.58 11.77 7.84
N VAL A 163 -4.72 11.87 8.54
CA VAL A 163 -5.74 10.82 8.65
C VAL A 163 -6.42 10.51 7.31
N ASP A 164 -6.40 11.44 6.35
CA ASP A 164 -7.04 11.22 5.05
C ASP A 164 -6.36 10.07 4.28
N TYR A 165 -5.04 9.90 4.44
CA TYR A 165 -4.29 8.75 3.91
C TYR A 165 -4.56 7.43 4.66
N ARG A 166 -4.98 7.50 5.94
CA ARG A 166 -5.22 6.31 6.78
C ARG A 166 -6.65 5.76 6.67
N GLY A 167 -7.62 6.61 6.33
CA GLY A 167 -9.03 6.33 6.65
C GLY A 167 -9.99 6.19 5.47
N THR A 168 -9.62 6.59 4.26
CA THR A 168 -10.66 6.84 3.25
C THR A 168 -10.49 6.06 1.94
N TYR A 169 -9.26 5.94 1.42
CA TYR A 169 -8.93 5.16 0.23
C TYR A 169 -7.43 4.83 0.21
N MET A 170 -7.08 3.55 0.04
CA MET A 170 -5.74 3.11 -0.31
C MET A 170 -5.81 2.52 -1.72
N PRO A 171 -5.00 2.98 -2.68
CA PRO A 171 -4.95 2.37 -4.00
C PRO A 171 -4.71 0.86 -3.90
N ILE A 172 -5.42 0.05 -4.66
CA ILE A 172 -5.28 -1.43 -4.59
C ILE A 172 -3.88 -1.85 -5.07
N LEU A 173 -3.28 -1.05 -5.96
CA LEU A 173 -1.89 -1.22 -6.45
C LEU A 173 -0.86 -0.53 -5.56
N CYS A 174 -1.25 -0.01 -4.38
CA CYS A 174 -0.29 0.40 -3.37
C CYS A 174 0.36 -0.86 -2.77
N SER A 175 1.54 -1.20 -3.25
CA SER A 175 2.30 -2.35 -2.75
C SER A 175 2.93 -2.08 -1.39
N VAL A 176 3.36 -0.84 -1.13
CA VAL A 176 4.01 -0.44 0.13
C VAL A 176 3.66 0.99 0.48
N MET A 177 3.11 1.22 1.68
CA MET A 177 2.88 2.55 2.23
C MET A 177 3.73 2.74 3.48
N VAL A 178 4.49 3.83 3.53
CA VAL A 178 5.36 4.14 4.66
C VAL A 178 5.01 5.51 5.21
N GLU A 179 4.61 5.52 6.47
CA GLU A 179 4.41 6.74 7.21
C GLU A 179 5.75 7.33 7.63
N TRP A 180 5.90 8.63 7.38
CA TRP A 180 7.12 9.36 7.62
C TRP A 180 6.89 10.47 8.64
N ASP A 181 7.23 10.21 9.90
CA ASP A 181 7.29 11.24 10.95
C ASP A 181 8.72 11.54 11.36
N ILE A 182 9.26 12.60 10.78
CA ILE A 182 10.48 13.21 11.29
C ILE A 182 10.34 14.71 11.25
N THR A 183 9.50 15.23 12.14
CA THR A 183 9.40 16.67 12.42
C THR A 183 10.57 17.21 13.28
N THR A 184 11.46 16.33 13.75
CA THR A 184 12.49 16.68 14.75
C THR A 184 13.86 17.03 14.17
N ALA A 185 14.53 17.98 14.83
CA ALA A 185 15.85 18.51 14.45
C ALA A 185 16.93 17.41 14.30
N ARG A 186 17.87 17.65 13.37
CA ARG A 186 18.92 16.74 12.85
C ARG A 186 19.77 15.99 13.91
N LEU A 187 19.80 16.47 15.15
CA LEU A 187 20.65 15.96 16.24
C LEU A 187 19.84 15.31 17.39
N ASN A 188 18.52 15.18 17.27
CA ASN A 188 17.71 14.58 18.33
C ASN A 188 17.90 13.05 18.33
N PRO A 189 18.36 12.41 19.41
CA PRO A 189 18.45 10.95 19.50
C PRO A 189 17.11 10.25 19.27
N LEU A 190 15.98 10.89 19.60
CA LEU A 190 14.64 10.39 19.28
C LEU A 190 14.43 10.25 17.77
N SER A 191 15.00 11.14 16.96
CA SER A 191 14.91 11.06 15.49
C SER A 191 15.57 9.79 14.94
N TYR A 192 16.58 9.25 15.62
CA TYR A 192 17.20 7.99 15.24
C TYR A 192 16.26 6.81 15.47
N PHE A 193 15.57 6.77 16.62
CA PHE A 193 14.58 5.73 16.92
C PHE A 193 13.37 5.81 16.00
N LEU A 194 12.88 7.03 15.71
CA LEU A 194 11.79 7.22 14.74
C LEU A 194 12.20 6.73 13.35
N LEU A 195 13.40 7.07 12.88
CA LEU A 195 13.94 6.55 11.62
C LEU A 195 14.05 5.03 11.59
N LEU A 196 14.44 4.42 12.71
CA LEU A 196 14.52 2.96 12.81
C LEU A 196 13.13 2.32 12.80
N ARG A 197 12.13 2.96 13.40
CA ARG A 197 10.73 2.54 13.34
C ARG A 197 10.21 2.59 11.89
N ILE A 198 10.43 3.69 11.18
CA ILE A 198 10.05 3.85 9.78
C ILE A 198 10.74 2.79 8.91
N GLU A 199 12.04 2.56 9.12
CA GLU A 199 12.79 1.51 8.42
C GLU A 199 12.26 0.11 8.72
N LYS A 200 11.88 -0.17 9.98
CA LYS A 200 11.25 -1.43 10.36
C LYS A 200 9.95 -1.64 9.57
N THR A 201 9.05 -0.65 9.58
CA THR A 201 7.78 -0.71 8.84
C THR A 201 8.02 -0.95 7.36
N LEU A 202 8.93 -0.20 6.72
CA LEU A 202 9.29 -0.40 5.32
C LEU A 202 9.68 -1.85 5.02
N TYR A 203 10.57 -2.45 5.80
CA TYR A 203 10.99 -3.84 5.55
C TYR A 203 9.91 -4.86 5.88
N HIS A 204 9.00 -4.55 6.79
CA HIS A 204 7.88 -5.42 7.13
C HIS A 204 6.89 -5.49 5.96
N GLU A 205 6.50 -4.34 5.41
CA GLU A 205 5.66 -4.29 4.19
C GLU A 205 6.33 -4.95 2.98
N ILE A 206 7.64 -4.71 2.78
CA ILE A 206 8.40 -5.42 1.73
C ILE A 206 8.44 -6.92 2.00
N GLY A 207 8.50 -7.34 3.27
CA GLY A 207 8.44 -8.75 3.65
C GLY A 207 7.11 -9.39 3.24
N HIS A 208 5.98 -8.72 3.51
CA HIS A 208 4.67 -9.17 3.02
C HIS A 208 4.65 -9.30 1.50
N HIS A 209 5.21 -8.33 0.78
CA HIS A 209 5.33 -8.37 -0.67
C HIS A 209 6.20 -9.56 -1.15
N ALA A 210 7.39 -9.74 -0.59
CA ALA A 210 8.34 -10.79 -0.97
C ALA A 210 7.77 -12.20 -0.79
N TYR A 211 6.98 -12.41 0.26
CA TYR A 211 6.27 -13.68 0.52
C TYR A 211 4.88 -13.76 -0.13
N LYS A 212 4.47 -12.74 -0.90
CA LYS A 212 3.16 -12.67 -1.58
C LYS A 212 1.98 -12.83 -0.62
N HIS A 213 2.11 -12.25 0.58
CA HIS A 213 1.03 -12.23 1.55
C HIS A 213 -0.11 -11.36 1.01
N PRO A 214 -1.36 -11.86 0.96
CA PRO A 214 -2.49 -11.05 0.52
C PRO A 214 -2.75 -9.91 1.50
N LEU A 215 -2.91 -8.69 0.99
CA LEU A 215 -3.13 -7.46 1.76
C LEU A 215 -4.39 -7.49 2.66
N SER A 216 -5.32 -8.41 2.44
CA SER A 216 -6.66 -8.40 3.07
C SER A 216 -6.89 -9.48 4.13
N GLU A 217 -5.95 -10.39 4.36
CA GLU A 217 -6.11 -11.44 5.36
C GLU A 217 -5.45 -10.97 6.65
N GLY A 218 -6.25 -10.37 7.52
CA GLY A 218 -5.79 -9.82 8.79
C GLY A 218 -4.96 -10.82 9.60
N GLU A 219 -3.92 -10.30 10.25
CA GLU A 219 -3.16 -10.86 11.38
C GLU A 219 -2.98 -12.39 11.38
N ASP A 220 -2.75 -13.04 10.22
CA ASP A 220 -2.31 -14.44 10.23
C ASP A 220 -0.97 -14.49 10.97
N PRO A 221 -0.91 -15.08 12.18
CA PRO A 221 0.27 -14.95 13.02
C PRO A 221 1.53 -15.55 12.39
N GLU A 222 1.39 -16.49 11.46
CA GLU A 222 2.54 -17.07 10.75
C GLU A 222 3.06 -16.10 9.67
N LYS A 223 2.18 -15.46 8.91
CA LYS A 223 2.56 -14.44 7.91
C LYS A 223 3.24 -13.23 8.56
N GLU A 224 2.70 -12.78 9.69
CA GLU A 224 3.28 -11.70 10.49
C GLU A 224 4.69 -12.07 10.98
N LYS A 225 4.89 -13.32 11.45
CA LYS A 225 6.21 -13.82 11.86
C LYS A 225 7.20 -13.88 10.71
N GLU A 226 6.76 -14.28 9.51
CA GLU A 226 7.61 -14.31 8.32
C GLU A 226 8.06 -12.90 7.92
N ALA A 227 7.14 -11.93 7.88
CA ALA A 227 7.46 -10.53 7.61
C ALA A 227 8.37 -9.92 8.70
N ASP A 228 8.14 -10.23 9.97
CA ASP A 228 9.01 -9.81 11.08
C ASP A 228 10.41 -10.46 11.00
N HIS A 229 10.50 -11.73 10.62
CA HIS A 229 11.77 -12.42 10.43
C HIS A 229 12.58 -11.77 9.30
N TYR A 230 11.92 -11.49 8.18
CA TYR A 230 12.49 -10.77 7.05
C TYR A 230 13.01 -9.39 7.46
N THR A 231 12.18 -8.63 8.18
CA THR A 231 12.53 -7.32 8.75
C THR A 231 13.76 -7.40 9.64
N ALA A 232 13.82 -8.36 10.55
CA ALA A 232 14.96 -8.54 11.46
C ALA A 232 16.25 -8.85 10.69
N LYS A 233 16.18 -9.68 9.64
CA LYS A 233 17.32 -10.00 8.77
C LYS A 233 17.87 -8.73 8.10
N LEU A 234 17.01 -7.89 7.54
CA LEU A 234 17.42 -6.65 6.87
C LEU A 234 17.93 -5.58 7.85
N LEU A 235 17.28 -5.42 9.02
CA LEU A 235 17.74 -4.49 10.05
C LEU A 235 19.13 -4.86 10.58
N VAL A 236 19.39 -6.14 10.83
CA VAL A 236 20.72 -6.61 11.28
C VAL A 236 21.78 -6.38 10.21
N LYS A 237 21.44 -6.54 8.93
CA LYS A 237 22.32 -6.24 7.79
C LYS A 237 22.67 -4.74 7.74
N ASN A 238 21.69 -3.86 7.94
CA ASN A 238 21.86 -2.41 7.85
C ASN A 238 22.44 -1.74 9.10
N HIS A 239 22.30 -2.38 10.26
CA HIS A 239 22.74 -1.84 11.54
C HIS A 239 23.62 -2.84 12.30
N PRO A 240 24.91 -2.96 11.95
CA PRO A 240 25.83 -3.92 12.59
C PRO A 240 25.94 -3.79 14.12
N MET A 241 25.66 -2.61 14.68
CA MET A 241 25.60 -2.41 16.13
C MET A 241 24.45 -3.20 16.79
N LEU A 242 23.31 -3.36 16.12
CA LEU A 242 22.21 -4.23 16.62
C LEU A 242 22.69 -5.68 16.76
N LYS A 243 23.48 -6.18 15.80
CA LYS A 243 24.09 -7.51 15.88
C LYS A 243 24.97 -7.68 17.12
N ARG A 244 25.73 -6.64 17.49
CA ARG A 244 26.57 -6.64 18.70
C ARG A 244 25.72 -6.66 19.97
N ILE A 245 24.67 -5.82 20.04
CA ILE A 245 23.75 -5.79 21.17
C ILE A 245 23.06 -7.14 21.36
N ILE A 246 22.53 -7.73 20.28
CA ILE A 246 21.89 -9.07 20.31
C ILE A 246 22.85 -10.14 20.83
N ARG A 247 24.13 -10.12 20.42
CA ARG A 247 25.15 -11.05 20.94
C ARG A 247 25.38 -10.88 22.45
N ILE A 248 25.51 -9.63 22.92
CA ILE A 248 25.72 -9.34 24.34
C ILE A 248 24.50 -9.81 25.15
N VAL A 249 23.28 -9.50 24.71
CA VAL A 249 22.04 -9.92 25.38
C VAL A 249 21.94 -11.45 25.43
N ARG A 250 22.21 -12.15 24.32
CA ARG A 250 22.22 -13.63 24.30
C ARG A 250 23.27 -14.22 25.26
N PHE A 251 24.45 -13.61 25.32
CA PHE A 251 25.49 -14.02 26.27
C PHE A 251 25.05 -13.84 27.73
N LEU A 252 24.39 -12.71 28.05
CA LEU A 252 23.88 -12.43 29.39
C LEU A 252 22.69 -13.33 29.77
N LEU A 253 21.79 -13.63 28.83
CA LEU A 253 20.64 -14.52 29.06
C LEU A 253 21.06 -16.00 29.14
N GLY A 254 21.98 -16.46 28.29
CA GLY A 254 22.51 -17.82 28.33
C GLY A 254 23.33 -18.12 29.59
N LYS A 255 23.91 -17.09 30.22
CA LYS A 255 24.51 -17.22 31.56
C LYS A 255 23.47 -17.35 32.67
N ARG A 256 22.24 -16.85 32.48
CA ARG A 256 21.16 -16.90 33.48
C ARG A 256 20.47 -18.27 33.54
N THR A 257 20.37 -18.97 32.43
CA THR A 257 19.80 -20.33 32.38
C THR A 257 20.74 -21.39 32.96
N ASN A 258 22.06 -21.16 32.93
CA ASN A 258 23.05 -22.09 33.50
C ASN A 258 23.38 -21.79 34.98
N GLY A 259 22.85 -20.72 35.57
CA GLY A 259 23.09 -20.33 36.96
C GLY A 259 21.93 -20.59 37.93
N ASN A 260 20.82 -21.15 37.46
CA ASN A 260 19.65 -21.53 38.27
C ASN A 260 19.48 -23.06 38.38
N ALA A 261 20.54 -23.81 38.10
CA ALA A 261 20.62 -25.25 38.28
C ALA A 261 21.68 -25.57 39.35
N GLU A 262 21.48 -25.04 40.56
CA GLU A 262 22.11 -25.50 41.80
C GLU A 262 21.07 -25.46 42.92
#